data_AF-A0A5E4IXJ3-F1
#
_entry.id   AF-A0A5E4IXJ3-F1
#
_cell.length_a   1.000
_cell.length_b   1.000
_cell.length_c   1.000
_cell.angle_alpha   90.00
_cell.angle_beta   90.00
_cell.angle_gamma   90.00
#
_symmetry.space_group_name_H-M   'P 1'
#
loop_
_entity.id
_entity.type
_entity.pdbx_description
1 polymer ?
#
loop_
_entity_poly.entity_id
_entity_poly.type
_entity_poly.pdbx_seq_one_letter_code
_entity_poly.pdbx_strand_id
1 'polypeptide(L)'
;MEVTILTKPEPYSEPKKMLPDLVRIGRDGLIVSRGPFSGLLLPQVAPECGFDAMDFLSQTCLKAGLPPDAWLDEDTEVQHFEAQIFAEAAPEREVIEKSYADTTCGT
;
A
#
# COMPACT_ATOMS: atom_id res chain seq x y z
N MET A 1 9.35 0.90 -21.19
CA MET A 1 8.21 1.66 -20.65
C MET A 1 7.57 0.85 -19.53
N GLU A 2 7.09 1.52 -18.48
CA GLU A 2 6.36 0.89 -17.37
C GLU A 2 5.06 1.66 -17.12
N VAL A 3 3.96 0.93 -16.93
CA VAL A 3 2.63 1.47 -16.66
C VAL A 3 2.04 0.75 -15.46
N THR A 4 1.55 1.52 -14.49
CA THR A 4 0.88 1.00 -13.31
C THR A 4 -0.60 1.34 -13.36
N ILE A 5 -1.45 0.31 -13.34
CA ILE A 5 -2.90 0.44 -13.32
C ILE A 5 -3.36 0.26 -11.88
N LEU A 6 -4.10 1.25 -11.36
CA LEU A 6 -4.61 1.25 -9.99
C LEU A 6 -6.09 0.92 -9.97
N THR A 7 -6.51 0.05 -9.05
CA THR A 7 -7.94 -0.06 -8.72
C THR A 7 -8.40 1.21 -8.01
N LYS A 8 -9.71 1.45 -8.01
CA LYS A 8 -10.28 2.56 -7.24
C LYS A 8 -10.00 2.31 -5.75
N PRO A 9 -9.47 3.29 -5.00
CA PRO A 9 -9.29 3.14 -3.57
C PRO A 9 -10.62 2.92 -2.84
N GLU A 10 -10.63 1.95 -1.93
CA GLU A 10 -11.78 1.60 -1.10
C GLU A 10 -11.44 1.78 0.39
N PRO A 11 -12.31 2.42 1.18
CA PRO A 11 -12.10 2.55 2.62
C PRO A 11 -12.31 1.21 3.31
N TYR A 12 -11.52 0.94 4.35
CA TYR A 12 -11.80 -0.17 5.25
C TYR A 12 -13.09 0.10 6.04
N SER A 13 -13.97 -0.89 6.10
CA SER A 13 -15.25 -0.80 6.83
C SER A 13 -15.16 -1.40 8.23
N GLU A 14 -14.11 -2.17 8.47
CA GLU A 14 -13.84 -2.88 9.71
C GLU A 14 -13.26 -1.95 10.78
N PRO A 15 -13.35 -2.33 12.06
CA PRO A 15 -12.76 -1.56 13.15
C PRO A 15 -11.27 -1.33 12.92
N LYS A 16 -10.77 -0.12 13.23
CA LYS A 16 -9.36 0.26 13.02
C LYS A 16 -8.37 -0.77 13.54
N LYS A 17 -8.64 -1.36 14.70
CA LYS A 17 -7.77 -2.38 15.33
C LYS A 17 -7.62 -3.67 14.52
N MET A 18 -8.50 -3.95 13.57
CA MET A 18 -8.43 -5.11 12.68
C MET A 18 -7.66 -4.83 11.39
N LEU A 19 -7.33 -3.57 11.09
CA LEU A 19 -6.61 -3.21 9.86
C LEU A 19 -5.31 -4.00 9.65
N PRO A 20 -4.47 -4.25 10.67
CA PRO A 20 -3.24 -5.03 10.48
C PRO A 20 -3.49 -6.46 9.98
N ASP A 21 -4.65 -7.05 10.30
CA ASP A 21 -5.02 -8.40 9.85
C ASP A 21 -5.61 -8.40 8.43
N LEU A 22 -6.08 -7.24 7.95
CA LEU A 22 -6.73 -7.08 6.64
C LEU A 22 -5.74 -6.67 5.55
N VAL A 23 -4.74 -5.86 5.90
CA VAL A 23 -3.72 -5.34 4.98
C VAL A 23 -2.85 -6.50 4.46
N ARG A 24 -2.81 -6.67 3.13
CA ARG A 24 -2.00 -7.68 2.45
C ARG A 24 -0.74 -7.07 1.85
N ILE A 25 0.38 -7.34 2.50
CA ILE A 25 1.72 -6.90 2.05
C ILE A 25 2.03 -7.40 0.64
N GLY A 26 2.57 -6.50 -0.19
CA GLY A 26 2.92 -6.79 -1.60
C GLY A 26 1.72 -6.81 -2.56
N ARG A 27 0.49 -6.62 -2.06
CA ARG A 27 -0.74 -6.55 -2.85
C ARG A 27 -1.45 -5.22 -2.69
N ASP A 28 -1.68 -4.82 -1.44
CA ASP A 28 -2.43 -3.62 -1.12
C ASP A 28 -1.49 -2.42 -1.05
N GLY A 29 -1.89 -1.32 -1.66
CA GLY A 29 -1.37 0.02 -1.44
C GLY A 29 -2.28 0.73 -0.47
N LEU A 30 -1.74 1.62 0.35
CA LEU A 30 -2.49 2.33 1.38
C LEU A 30 -2.55 3.82 1.09
N ILE A 31 -3.69 4.41 1.39
CA ILE A 31 -3.90 5.86 1.46
C ILE A 31 -4.38 6.17 2.86
N VAL A 32 -3.73 7.12 3.52
CA VAL A 32 -4.14 7.66 4.80
C VAL A 32 -4.47 9.13 4.61
N SER A 33 -5.59 9.58 5.14
CA SER A 33 -6.02 10.98 5.11
C SER A 33 -6.65 11.42 6.43
N ARG A 34 -6.34 12.64 6.87
CA ARG A 34 -7.00 13.32 8.00
C ARG A 34 -7.01 14.82 7.78
N GLY A 35 -8.18 15.39 7.48
CA GLY A 35 -8.29 16.81 7.14
C GLY A 35 -7.40 17.20 5.95
N PRO A 36 -6.46 18.15 6.08
CA PRO A 36 -5.56 18.54 4.98
C PRO A 36 -4.37 17.60 4.78
N PHE A 37 -4.17 16.63 5.67
CA PHE A 37 -3.04 15.69 5.63
C PHE A 37 -3.39 14.45 4.82
N SER A 38 -2.52 14.05 3.90
CA SER A 38 -2.69 12.82 3.13
C SER A 38 -1.35 12.23 2.72
N GLY A 39 -1.25 10.91 2.77
CA GLY A 39 -0.10 10.12 2.37
C GLY A 39 -0.53 8.84 1.69
N LEU A 40 0.28 8.38 0.74
CA LEU A 40 0.07 7.14 0.01
C LEU A 40 1.39 6.38 -0.05
N LEU A 41 1.31 5.05 0.09
CA LEU A 41 2.38 4.13 -0.25
C LEU A 41 1.86 3.05 -1.21
N LEU A 42 2.66 2.75 -2.22
CA LEU A 42 2.33 1.76 -3.25
C LEU A 42 2.55 0.32 -2.72
N PRO A 43 1.90 -0.70 -3.30
CA PRO A 43 2.00 -2.08 -2.84
C PRO A 43 3.42 -2.63 -2.73
N GLN A 44 4.32 -2.22 -3.63
CA GLN A 44 5.71 -2.69 -3.64
C GLN A 44 6.58 -2.11 -2.53
N VAL A 45 6.18 -0.99 -1.91
CA VAL A 45 7.01 -0.33 -0.88
C VAL A 45 7.16 -1.23 0.34
N ALA A 46 6.06 -1.87 0.75
CA ALA A 46 6.06 -2.73 1.94
C ALA A 46 7.05 -3.91 1.84
N PRO A 47 7.03 -4.75 0.80
CA PRO A 47 8.02 -5.83 0.66
C PRO A 47 9.45 -5.31 0.43
N GLU A 48 9.64 -4.22 -0.33
CA GLU A 48 10.99 -3.67 -0.58
C GLU A 48 11.66 -3.13 0.68
N CYS A 49 10.88 -2.57 1.60
CA CYS A 49 11.36 -2.03 2.87
C CYS A 49 11.27 -3.04 4.04
N GLY A 50 10.76 -4.25 3.80
CA GLY A 50 10.58 -5.28 4.82
C GLY A 50 9.55 -4.92 5.89
N PHE A 51 8.53 -4.13 5.54
CA PHE A 51 7.45 -3.76 6.45
C PHE A 51 6.45 -4.89 6.62
N ASP A 52 6.02 -5.13 7.85
CA ASP A 52 4.78 -5.86 8.11
C ASP A 52 3.55 -4.95 7.98
N ALA A 53 2.34 -5.48 8.22
CA ALA A 53 1.11 -4.70 8.11
C ALA A 53 1.03 -3.51 9.08
N MET A 54 1.55 -3.68 10.30
CA MET A 54 1.59 -2.62 11.32
C MET A 54 2.55 -1.52 10.92
N ASP A 55 3.76 -1.90 10.48
CA ASP A 55 4.75 -0.98 9.95
C ASP A 55 4.19 -0.24 8.75
N PHE A 56 3.54 -0.93 7.82
CA PHE A 56 3.03 -0.31 6.60
C PHE A 56 1.94 0.74 6.85
N LEU A 57 1.01 0.45 7.77
CA LEU A 57 0.03 1.44 8.25
C LEU A 57 0.73 2.65 8.88
N SER A 58 1.68 2.40 9.78
CA SER A 58 2.38 3.44 10.53
C SER A 58 3.23 4.33 9.62
N GLN A 59 3.94 3.74 8.65
CA GLN A 59 4.74 4.45 7.67
C GLN A 59 3.86 5.27 6.71
N THR A 60 2.67 4.78 6.38
CA THR A 60 1.71 5.55 5.56
C THR A 60 1.19 6.77 6.33
N CYS A 61 0.92 6.65 7.63
CA CYS A 61 0.60 7.80 8.48
C CYS A 61 1.74 8.81 8.54
N LEU A 62 2.98 8.36 8.74
CA LEU A 62 4.16 9.24 8.72
C LEU A 62 4.32 9.94 7.37
N LYS A 63 4.07 9.23 6.27
CA LYS A 63 4.08 9.81 4.92
C LYS A 63 3.01 10.88 4.73
N ALA A 64 1.88 10.76 5.42
CA ALA A 64 0.82 11.77 5.45
C ALA A 64 1.16 12.99 6.32
N GLY A 65 2.27 12.97 7.06
CA GLY A 65 2.62 13.99 8.05
C GLY A 65 1.85 13.83 9.37
N LEU A 66 1.34 12.63 9.65
CA LEU A 66 0.59 12.29 10.86
C LEU A 66 1.45 11.46 11.83
N PRO A 67 1.08 11.39 13.12
CA PRO A 67 1.65 10.42 14.05
C PRO A 67 1.56 8.97 13.51
N PRO A 68 2.52 8.09 13.82
CA PRO A 68 2.56 6.73 13.29
C PRO A 68 1.36 5.87 13.71
N ASP A 69 0.71 6.20 14.82
CA ASP A 69 -0.48 5.53 15.35
C ASP A 69 -1.79 6.18 14.88
N ALA A 70 -1.75 7.22 14.04
CA ALA A 70 -2.93 7.98 13.64
C ALA A 70 -3.98 7.15 12.89
N TRP A 71 -3.62 6.00 12.31
CA TRP A 71 -4.57 5.07 11.69
C TRP A 71 -5.56 4.45 12.69
N LEU A 72 -5.28 4.53 14.00
CA LEU A 72 -6.18 4.13 15.07
C LEU A 72 -7.24 5.21 15.40
N ASP A 73 -7.02 6.46 14.98
CA ASP A 73 -7.96 7.55 15.24
C ASP A 73 -9.19 7.43 14.32
N GLU A 74 -10.38 7.69 14.88
CA GLU A 74 -11.64 7.67 14.14
C GLU A 74 -11.71 8.78 13.07
N ASP A 75 -11.01 9.90 13.29
CA ASP A 75 -10.92 11.02 12.34
C ASP A 75 -9.95 10.74 11.17
N THR A 76 -9.22 9.62 11.21
CA THR A 76 -8.30 9.22 10.14
C THR A 76 -8.96 8.22 9.22
N GLU A 77 -9.05 8.54 7.93
CA GLU A 77 -9.49 7.61 6.91
C GLU A 77 -8.30 6.77 6.42
N VAL A 78 -8.52 5.46 6.30
CA VAL A 78 -7.54 4.52 5.73
C VAL A 78 -8.24 3.80 4.58
N GLN A 79 -7.67 3.91 3.39
CA GLN A 79 -8.16 3.27 2.18
C GLN A 79 -7.09 2.33 1.62
N HIS A 80 -7.52 1.28 0.93
CA HIS A 80 -6.63 0.40 0.19
C HIS A 80 -6.94 0.41 -1.29
N PHE A 81 -5.94 0.11 -2.10
CA PHE A 81 -6.07 -0.11 -3.54
C PHE A 81 -5.07 -1.20 -3.98
N GLU A 82 -5.29 -1.78 -5.14
CA GLU A 82 -4.38 -2.75 -5.74
C GLU A 82 -3.72 -2.11 -6.97
N ALA A 83 -2.49 -2.52 -7.25
CA ALA A 83 -1.77 -2.07 -8.43
C ALA A 83 -1.35 -3.26 -9.29
N GLN A 84 -1.63 -3.19 -10.59
CA GLN A 84 -1.08 -4.09 -11.60
C GLN A 84 -0.01 -3.34 -12.37
N ILE A 85 1.22 -3.87 -12.37
CA ILE A 85 2.37 -3.22 -13.01
C ILE A 85 2.72 -3.98 -14.28
N PHE A 86 2.70 -3.27 -15.41
CA PHE A 86 3.11 -3.80 -16.72
C PHE A 86 4.37 -3.08 -17.17
N ALA A 87 5.42 -3.84 -17.47
CA ALA A 87 6.70 -3.31 -17.91
C ALA A 87 7.19 -4.01 -19.19
N GLU A 88 7.80 -3.27 -20.10
CA GLU A 88 8.50 -3.87 -21.24
C GLU A 88 9.78 -4.58 -20.78
N ALA A 89 10.02 -5.81 -21.26
CA ALA A 89 11.24 -6.55 -20.97
C ALA A 89 12.51 -5.89 -21.57
N ALA A 90 12.35 -5.15 -22.66
CA ALA A 90 13.34 -4.30 -23.32
C ALA A 90 12.62 -3.36 -24.31
N PRO A 91 13.28 -2.31 -24.85
CA PRO A 91 12.62 -1.37 -25.77
C PRO A 91 11.93 -2.09 -26.94
N GLU A 92 10.64 -1.84 -27.14
CA GLU A 92 9.80 -2.43 -28.20
C GLU A 92 9.72 -3.97 -28.16
N ARG A 93 9.87 -4.57 -26.97
CA ARG A 93 9.75 -6.02 -26.74
C ARG A 93 8.48 -6.36 -25.97
N GLU A 94 8.37 -7.64 -25.59
CA GLU A 94 7.26 -8.19 -24.83
C GLU A 94 7.00 -7.41 -23.54
N VAL A 95 5.72 -7.19 -23.25
CA VAL A 95 5.24 -6.57 -22.00
C VAL A 95 4.97 -7.68 -21.00
N ILE A 96 5.63 -7.60 -19.85
CA ILE A 96 5.48 -8.53 -18.73
C ILE A 96 4.69 -7.86 -17.60
N GLU A 97 3.80 -8.62 -16.97
CA GLU A 97 3.16 -8.23 -15.72
C GLU A 97 4.12 -8.55 -14.56
N LYS A 98 4.35 -7.58 -13.67
CA LYS A 98 5.13 -7.76 -12.44
C LYS A 98 4.18 -7.99 -11.27
N SER A 99 4.28 -9.14 -10.61
CA SER A 99 3.66 -9.40 -9.31
C SER A 99 4.68 -9.18 -8.19
N TYR A 100 4.28 -8.48 -7.11
CA TYR A 100 5.10 -8.29 -5.90
C TYR A 100 4.63 -9.15 -4.73
N ALA A 101 3.49 -9.85 -4.89
CA ALA A 101 2.89 -10.72 -3.88
C ALA A 101 3.72 -11.98 -3.56
N ASP A 102 4.64 -12.37 -4.45
CA ASP A 102 5.42 -13.62 -4.33
C ASP A 102 6.79 -13.44 -3.66
N THR A 103 7.08 -12.28 -3.08
CA THR A 103 8.31 -12.12 -2.29
C THR A 103 8.11 -12.79 -0.95
N THR A 104 8.30 -14.12 -0.90
CA THR A 104 8.36 -14.89 0.34
C THR A 104 9.37 -14.21 1.27
N CYS A 105 8.89 -13.73 2.42
CA CYS A 105 9.75 -13.36 3.53
C CYS A 105 10.63 -14.58 3.86
N GLY A 106 11.91 -14.49 3.50
CA GLY A 106 12.90 -15.51 3.79
C GLY A 106 13.07 -15.64 5.31
N THR A 107 13.11 -16.89 5.75
CA THR A 107 13.33 -17.37 7.13
C THR A 107 14.50 -16.71 7.86
#